data_AF-A0A6L7QCR0-F1
#
_entry.id   AF-A0A6L7QCR0-F1
#
_cell.length_a   1.000
_cell.length_b   1.000
_cell.length_c   1.000
_cell.angle_alpha   90.00
_cell.angle_beta   90.00
_cell.angle_gamma   90.00
#
_symmetry.space_group_name_H-M   'P 1'
#
loop_
_entity.id
_entity.type
_entity.pdbx_description
1 polymer ?
#
loop_
_entity_poly.entity_id
_entity_poly.type
_entity_poly.pdbx_seq_one_letter_code
_entity_poly.pdbx_strand_id
1 'polypeptide(L)'
;LAAMQRHEVEVICLAGYMKKLGAEVLAAYEGRILNIHPALLPKFGGQGMYGMRVHEAVLAAGEQESGATVHLVDEEYDHGRVLAQEKVPVKAEDTPETLQKRVLAVEHRLYAATLAQVAAGEIPIPLPRSRA
;
A
#
# COMPACT_ATOMS: atom_id res chain seq x y z
N LEU A 1 13.94 14.66 -1.44
CA LEU A 1 14.98 14.01 -0.62
C LEU A 1 15.50 14.90 0.50
N ALA A 2 16.08 16.08 0.20
CA ALA A 2 16.70 16.96 1.20
C ALA A 2 15.81 17.29 2.43
N ALA A 3 14.51 17.54 2.22
CA ALA A 3 13.58 17.77 3.34
C ALA A 3 13.45 16.55 4.25
N MET A 4 13.32 15.34 3.68
CA MET A 4 13.18 14.11 4.46
C MET A 4 14.45 13.80 5.27
N GLN A 5 15.63 14.06 4.70
CA GLN A 5 16.90 13.92 5.41
C GLN A 5 17.04 14.95 6.54
N ARG A 6 16.65 16.21 6.31
CA ARG A 6 16.68 17.26 7.34
C ARG A 6 15.80 16.92 8.54
N HIS A 7 14.68 16.26 8.30
CA HIS A 7 13.74 15.83 9.34
C HIS A 7 14.02 14.42 9.87
N GLU A 8 15.17 13.82 9.50
CA GLU A 8 15.57 12.48 9.94
C GLU A 8 14.46 11.43 9.73
N VAL A 9 13.73 11.54 8.61
CA VAL A 9 12.65 10.60 8.29
C VAL A 9 13.23 9.19 8.25
N GLU A 10 12.61 8.28 8.99
CA GLU A 10 13.00 6.88 9.05
C GLU A 10 12.17 6.02 8.10
N VAL A 11 10.87 6.33 7.97
CA VAL A 11 9.88 5.60 7.18
C VAL A 11 9.06 6.58 6.35
N ILE A 12 8.78 6.22 5.10
CA ILE A 12 7.89 6.97 4.21
C ILE A 12 6.58 6.19 4.07
N CYS A 13 5.44 6.85 4.32
CA CYS A 13 4.11 6.27 4.15
C CYS A 13 3.40 6.94 2.98
N LEU A 14 3.16 6.19 1.90
CA LEU A 14 2.34 6.63 0.78
C LEU A 14 0.87 6.32 1.10
N ALA A 15 0.06 7.36 1.34
CA ALA A 15 -1.36 7.25 1.64
C ALA A 15 -2.17 7.94 0.53
N GLY A 16 -2.38 7.24 -0.59
CA GLY A 16 -3.01 7.83 -1.78
C GLY A 16 -2.08 8.70 -2.63
N TYR A 17 -0.76 8.42 -2.61
CA TYR A 17 0.21 9.10 -3.45
C TYR A 17 0.23 8.53 -4.87
N MET A 18 -0.06 9.36 -5.88
CA MET A 18 -0.35 8.91 -7.25
C MET A 18 0.81 9.11 -8.24
N LYS A 19 2.03 9.38 -7.76
CA LYS A 19 3.20 9.63 -8.63
C LYS A 19 4.26 8.57 -8.39
N LYS A 20 5.05 8.26 -9.41
CA LYS A 20 6.26 7.45 -9.24
C LYS A 20 7.25 8.21 -8.36
N LEU A 21 7.84 7.52 -7.39
CA LEU A 21 8.98 8.07 -6.65
C LEU A 21 10.22 8.10 -7.55
N GLY A 22 11.04 9.14 -7.40
CA GLY A 22 12.31 9.24 -8.11
C GLY A 22 13.34 8.25 -7.55
N ALA A 23 14.28 7.82 -8.39
CA ALA A 23 15.31 6.83 -8.06
C ALA A 23 16.12 7.20 -6.80
N GLU A 24 16.44 8.48 -6.62
CA GLU A 24 17.18 8.94 -5.42
C GLU A 24 16.43 8.67 -4.12
N VAL A 25 15.10 8.80 -4.12
CA VAL A 25 14.27 8.54 -2.93
C VAL A 25 14.13 7.04 -2.71
N LEU A 26 13.89 6.28 -3.78
CA LEU A 26 13.79 4.82 -3.73
C LEU A 26 15.07 4.20 -3.17
N ALA A 27 16.24 4.63 -3.66
CA ALA A 27 17.53 4.16 -3.17
C ALA A 27 17.81 4.59 -1.71
N ALA A 28 17.53 5.85 -1.35
CA ALA A 28 17.80 6.34 0.00
C ALA A 28 16.90 5.69 1.06
N TYR A 29 15.70 5.24 0.69
CA TYR A 29 14.70 4.68 1.59
C TYR A 29 14.33 3.24 1.23
N GLU A 30 15.23 2.51 0.58
CA GLU A 30 15.00 1.12 0.20
C GLU A 30 14.53 0.27 1.40
N GLY A 31 13.44 -0.48 1.22
CA GLY A 31 12.82 -1.28 2.27
C GLY A 31 12.11 -0.48 3.37
N ARG A 32 12.02 0.85 3.27
CA ARG A 32 11.42 1.74 4.29
C ARG A 32 10.32 2.64 3.75
N ILE A 33 9.80 2.33 2.57
CA ILE A 33 8.68 3.03 1.95
C ILE A 33 7.50 2.06 1.93
N LEU A 34 6.42 2.42 2.61
CA LEU A 34 5.18 1.66 2.63
C LEU A 34 4.16 2.31 1.70
N ASN A 35 3.34 1.49 1.05
CA ASN A 35 2.18 1.92 0.28
C ASN A 35 0.97 1.05 0.62
N ILE A 36 -0.22 1.63 0.48
CA ILE A 36 -1.50 0.94 0.54
C ILE A 36 -2.11 0.89 -0.86
N HIS A 37 -2.53 -0.30 -1.27
CA HIS A 37 -3.15 -0.55 -2.57
C HIS A 37 -4.55 -1.18 -2.40
N PRO A 38 -5.60 -0.69 -3.10
CA PRO A 38 -6.98 -1.11 -2.92
C PRO A 38 -7.34 -2.43 -3.65
N ALA A 39 -6.43 -3.41 -3.64
CA ALA A 39 -6.69 -4.78 -4.08
C ALA A 39 -5.79 -5.79 -3.36
N LEU A 40 -6.03 -7.08 -3.59
CA LEU A 40 -5.18 -8.19 -3.14
C LEU A 40 -4.04 -8.43 -4.14
N LEU A 41 -2.89 -7.80 -3.90
CA LEU A 41 -1.68 -7.99 -4.70
C LEU A 41 -1.22 -9.47 -4.69
N PRO A 42 -0.67 -9.98 -5.82
CA PRO A 42 -0.29 -9.23 -7.02
C PRO A 42 -1.46 -8.90 -7.98
N LYS A 43 -2.68 -9.36 -7.68
CA LYS A 43 -3.83 -9.17 -8.57
C LYS A 43 -4.32 -7.72 -8.53
N PHE A 44 -4.64 -7.19 -9.71
CA PHE A 44 -5.07 -5.80 -9.88
C PHE A 44 -4.08 -4.77 -9.32
N GLY A 45 -2.78 -5.09 -9.29
CA GLY A 45 -1.69 -4.14 -9.06
C GLY A 45 -1.03 -3.69 -10.35
N GLY A 46 -0.13 -2.72 -10.24
CA GLY A 46 0.72 -2.27 -11.33
C GLY A 46 0.21 -1.03 -12.04
N GLN A 47 0.88 -0.66 -13.12
CA GLN A 47 0.59 0.58 -13.84
C GLN A 47 -0.87 0.62 -14.34
N GLY A 48 -1.59 1.69 -13.99
CA GLY A 48 -2.98 1.89 -14.41
C GLY A 48 -4.03 1.28 -13.47
N MET A 49 -3.60 0.57 -12.43
CA MET A 49 -4.47 0.06 -11.37
C MET A 49 -4.46 1.01 -10.17
N TYR A 50 -5.18 2.12 -10.27
CA TYR A 50 -5.30 3.08 -9.16
C TYR A 50 -6.71 3.67 -9.09
N GLY A 51 -7.10 4.11 -7.90
CA GLY A 51 -8.42 4.70 -7.66
C GLY A 51 -9.55 3.78 -8.10
N MET A 52 -10.55 4.33 -8.80
CA MET A 52 -11.75 3.56 -9.19
C MET A 52 -11.47 2.42 -10.17
N ARG A 53 -10.39 2.54 -10.98
CA ARG A 53 -10.02 1.55 -12.01
C ARG A 53 -9.80 0.16 -11.40
N VAL A 54 -9.32 0.10 -10.16
CA VAL A 54 -9.08 -1.15 -9.43
C VAL A 54 -10.41 -1.86 -9.16
N HIS A 55 -11.39 -1.14 -8.62
CA HIS A 55 -12.70 -1.71 -8.28
C HIS A 55 -13.49 -2.08 -9.53
N GLU A 56 -13.41 -1.28 -10.59
CA GLU A 56 -13.95 -1.61 -11.91
C GLU A 56 -13.36 -2.92 -12.45
N ALA A 57 -12.04 -3.09 -12.37
CA ALA A 57 -11.36 -4.28 -12.86
C ALA A 57 -11.71 -5.54 -12.03
N VAL A 58 -11.82 -5.42 -10.71
CA VAL A 58 -12.24 -6.50 -9.81
C VAL A 58 -13.64 -6.99 -10.16
N LEU A 59 -14.59 -6.07 -10.35
CA LEU A 59 -15.96 -6.41 -10.71
C LEU A 59 -16.06 -6.97 -12.13
N ALA A 60 -15.34 -6.38 -13.09
CA ALA A 60 -15.31 -6.87 -14.48
C ALA A 60 -14.72 -8.28 -14.60
N ALA A 61 -13.79 -8.65 -13.70
CA ALA A 61 -13.24 -9.99 -13.62
C ALA A 61 -14.17 -11.01 -12.93
N GLY A 62 -15.27 -10.56 -12.33
CA GLY A 62 -16.21 -11.42 -11.62
C GLY A 62 -15.65 -12.01 -10.32
N GLU A 63 -14.74 -11.28 -9.66
CA GLU A 63 -14.17 -11.73 -8.40
C GLU A 63 -15.22 -11.82 -7.29
N GLN A 64 -15.06 -12.80 -6.42
CA GLN A 64 -15.86 -12.92 -5.19
C GLN A 64 -15.22 -12.19 -4.01
N GLU A 65 -13.93 -11.84 -4.13
CA GLU A 65 -13.16 -11.17 -3.10
C GLU A 65 -12.33 -10.05 -3.70
N SER A 66 -12.31 -8.92 -3.00
CA SER A 66 -11.39 -7.81 -3.17
C SER A 66 -10.59 -7.65 -1.87
N GLY A 67 -9.93 -6.52 -1.68
CA GLY A 67 -9.24 -6.26 -0.43
C GLY A 67 -8.31 -5.08 -0.50
N ALA A 68 -7.46 -4.97 0.52
CA ALA A 68 -6.41 -3.99 0.60
C ALA A 68 -5.07 -4.68 0.87
N THR A 69 -3.99 -4.14 0.33
CA THR A 69 -2.63 -4.61 0.56
C THR A 69 -1.74 -3.48 1.03
N VAL A 70 -1.05 -3.69 2.16
CA VAL A 70 0.09 -2.88 2.56
C VAL A 70 1.36 -3.59 2.11
N HIS A 71 2.20 -2.90 1.35
CA HIS A 71 3.44 -3.46 0.83
C HIS A 71 4.59 -2.46 0.89
N LEU A 72 5.82 -2.97 0.76
CA LEU A 72 7.00 -2.15 0.54
C LEU A 72 7.04 -1.70 -0.92
N VAL A 73 7.44 -0.44 -1.15
CA VAL A 73 7.61 0.12 -2.48
C VAL A 73 9.01 -0.19 -3.01
N ASP A 74 9.08 -0.65 -4.25
CA ASP A 74 10.31 -0.77 -5.04
C ASP A 74 10.19 0.04 -6.34
N GLU A 75 11.02 -0.27 -7.35
CA GLU A 75 11.02 0.43 -8.63
C GLU A 75 9.81 0.12 -9.51
N GLU A 76 9.09 -0.96 -9.18
CA GLU A 76 7.93 -1.47 -9.89
C GLU A 76 6.65 -1.17 -9.10
N TYR A 77 5.57 -0.83 -9.81
CA TYR A 77 4.32 -0.51 -9.13
C TYR A 77 3.72 -1.77 -8.49
N ASP A 78 3.40 -1.67 -7.20
CA ASP A 78 2.66 -2.67 -6.44
C ASP A 78 3.28 -4.08 -6.47
N HIS A 79 4.60 -4.17 -6.62
CA HIS A 79 5.34 -5.42 -6.73
C HIS A 79 6.05 -5.82 -5.43
N GLY A 80 6.52 -4.83 -4.66
CA GLY A 80 7.36 -5.11 -3.50
C GLY A 80 6.69 -5.92 -2.39
N ARG A 81 7.50 -6.32 -1.40
CA ARG A 81 7.10 -7.28 -0.35
C ARG A 81 5.81 -6.87 0.36
N VAL A 82 4.81 -7.75 0.30
CA VAL A 82 3.57 -7.64 1.07
C VAL A 82 3.88 -7.70 2.57
N LEU A 83 3.37 -6.73 3.33
CA LEU A 83 3.48 -6.66 4.79
C LEU A 83 2.19 -7.13 5.46
N ALA A 84 1.04 -6.72 4.90
CA ALA A 84 -0.26 -7.11 5.40
C ALA A 84 -1.29 -7.09 4.26
N GLN A 85 -2.27 -7.98 4.34
CA GLN A 85 -3.39 -8.02 3.42
C GLN A 85 -4.67 -8.33 4.17
N GLU A 86 -5.76 -7.73 3.71
CA GLU A 86 -7.08 -8.04 4.23
C GLU A 86 -8.09 -8.12 3.11
N LYS A 87 -8.90 -9.18 3.17
CA LYS A 87 -9.93 -9.51 2.20
C LYS A 87 -11.24 -8.80 2.51
N VAL A 88 -11.96 -8.48 1.45
CA VAL A 88 -13.27 -7.86 1.48
C VAL A 88 -14.18 -8.62 0.53
N PRO A 89 -15.38 -9.07 0.96
CA PRO A 89 -16.29 -9.76 0.06
C PRO A 89 -16.81 -8.80 -1.03
N VAL A 90 -16.87 -9.31 -2.26
CA VAL A 90 -17.60 -8.68 -3.37
C VAL A 90 -19.01 -9.25 -3.38
N LYS A 91 -20.01 -8.36 -3.34
CA LYS A 91 -21.42 -8.72 -3.34
C LYS A 91 -21.97 -8.70 -4.76
N ALA A 92 -23.04 -9.46 -5.01
CA ALA A 92 -23.64 -9.59 -6.33
C ALA A 92 -24.14 -8.24 -6.89
N GLU A 93 -24.60 -7.36 -6.02
CA GLU A 93 -25.13 -6.03 -6.34
C GLU A 93 -24.09 -4.88 -6.21
N ASP A 94 -22.81 -5.20 -6.02
CA ASP A 94 -21.79 -4.16 -5.88
C ASP A 94 -21.62 -3.35 -7.17
N THR A 95 -21.64 -2.03 -7.02
CA THR A 95 -21.03 -1.08 -7.94
C THR A 95 -19.58 -0.80 -7.55
N PRO A 96 -18.73 -0.28 -8.45
CA PRO A 96 -17.36 0.13 -8.12
C PRO A 96 -17.28 1.04 -6.88
N GLU A 97 -18.22 1.97 -6.71
CA GLU A 97 -18.29 2.89 -5.58
C GLU A 97 -18.64 2.19 -4.26
N THR A 98 -19.57 1.22 -4.30
CA THR A 98 -19.95 0.46 -3.11
C THR A 98 -18.83 -0.48 -2.65
N LEU A 99 -18.12 -1.10 -3.61
CA LEU A 99 -16.94 -1.90 -3.34
C LEU A 99 -15.81 -1.01 -2.80
N GLN A 100 -15.55 0.14 -3.44
CA GLN A 100 -14.56 1.12 -3.00
C GLN A 100 -14.78 1.51 -1.55
N LYS A 101 -16.00 1.91 -1.17
CA LYS A 101 -16.30 2.32 0.22
C LYS A 101 -15.96 1.22 1.23
N ARG A 102 -16.20 -0.03 0.86
CA ARG A 102 -15.90 -1.19 1.71
C ARG A 102 -14.39 -1.44 1.82
N VAL A 103 -13.68 -1.37 0.70
CA VAL A 103 -12.21 -1.50 0.67
C VAL A 103 -11.55 -0.35 1.42
N LEU A 104 -11.99 0.89 1.24
CA LEU A 104 -11.43 2.09 1.88
C LEU A 104 -11.49 2.03 3.42
N ALA A 105 -12.58 1.49 3.96
CA ALA A 105 -12.69 1.27 5.41
C ALA A 105 -11.62 0.28 5.92
N VAL A 106 -11.30 -0.74 5.13
CA VAL A 106 -10.23 -1.70 5.42
C VAL A 106 -8.86 -1.07 5.21
N GLU A 107 -8.63 -0.31 4.15
CA GLU A 107 -7.38 0.40 3.90
C GLU A 107 -6.96 1.27 5.09
N HIS A 108 -7.87 2.09 5.61
CA HIS A 108 -7.58 2.96 6.75
C HIS A 108 -7.14 2.18 8.00
N ARG A 109 -7.85 1.08 8.33
CA ARG A 109 -7.50 0.26 9.51
C ARG A 109 -6.22 -0.53 9.28
N LEU A 110 -6.12 -1.22 8.15
CA LEU A 110 -5.00 -2.09 7.82
C LEU A 110 -3.70 -1.28 7.77
N TYR A 111 -3.73 -0.10 7.15
CA TYR A 111 -2.53 0.70 6.99
C TYR A 111 -2.01 1.26 8.31
N ALA A 112 -2.91 1.81 9.14
CA ALA A 112 -2.54 2.29 10.48
C ALA A 112 -2.01 1.15 11.37
N ALA A 113 -2.66 -0.01 11.36
CA ALA A 113 -2.23 -1.18 12.14
C ALA A 113 -0.86 -1.71 11.68
N THR A 114 -0.63 -1.78 10.36
CA THR A 114 0.65 -2.24 9.81
C THR A 114 1.78 -1.29 10.15
N LEU A 115 1.54 0.03 10.06
CA LEU A 115 2.54 1.03 10.45
C LEU A 115 2.87 0.94 11.96
N ALA A 116 1.87 0.71 12.81
CA ALA A 116 2.09 0.51 14.25
C ALA A 116 2.97 -0.71 14.53
N GLN A 117 2.72 -1.84 13.86
CA GLN A 117 3.55 -3.06 13.98
C GLN A 117 4.99 -2.85 13.49
N VAL A 118 5.16 -2.08 12.40
CA VAL A 118 6.49 -1.66 11.92
C VAL A 118 7.20 -0.80 12.97
N ALA A 119 6.52 0.19 13.54
CA ALA A 119 7.08 1.07 14.56
C ALA A 119 7.42 0.32 15.86
N ALA A 120 6.66 -0.71 16.21
CA ALA A 120 6.91 -1.58 17.34
C ALA A 120 8.02 -2.62 17.10
N GLY A 121 8.53 -2.73 15.86
CA GLY A 121 9.53 -3.73 15.48
C GLY A 121 8.98 -5.15 15.32
N GLU A 122 7.66 -5.32 15.33
CA GLU A 122 6.98 -6.61 15.12
C GLU A 122 7.05 -7.05 13.65
N ILE A 123 6.92 -6.09 12.73
CA ILE A 123 7.21 -6.28 11.31
C ILE A 123 8.61 -5.72 11.02
N PRO A 124 9.61 -6.57 10.77
CA PRO A 124 10.97 -6.11 10.56
C PRO A 124 11.12 -5.45 9.18
N ILE A 125 11.54 -4.18 9.20
CA ILE A 125 12.05 -3.44 8.04
C ILE A 125 13.45 -2.89 8.40
N PRO A 126 14.32 -2.58 7.42
CA PRO A 126 15.69 -2.14 7.68
C PRO A 126 15.74 -0.69 8.20
N LEU A 127 15.14 -0.42 9.37
CA LEU A 127 15.19 0.87 10.03
C LEU A 127 16.66 1.25 10.31
N PRO A 128 17.02 2.54 10.18
CA PRO A 128 18.32 2.99 10.64
C PRO A 128 18.43 2.63 12.12
N ARG A 129 19.54 2.00 12.52
CA ARG A 129 19.77 1.70 13.94
C ARG A 129 19.67 3.01 14.70
N SER A 130 18.74 3.09 15.65
CA SER A 130 18.64 4.25 16.56
C SER A 130 20.02 4.55 17.11
N ARG A 131 20.47 5.80 17.02
CA ARG A 131 21.63 6.26 17.78
C ARG A 131 21.33 5.98 19.26
N ALA A 132 22.10 5.08 19.85
CA ALA A 132 22.21 4.96 21.30
C ALA A 132 22.73 6.28 21.90
#